data_AF-A0AAV1KVH7-F1
#
_entry.id   AF-A0AAV1KVH7-F1
#
_cell.length_a   1.000
_cell.length_b   1.000
_cell.length_c   1.000
_cell.angle_alpha   90.00
_cell.angle_beta   90.00
_cell.angle_gamma   90.00
#
_symmetry.space_group_name_H-M   'P 1'
#
loop_
_entity.id
_entity.type
_entity.pdbx_description
1 polymer ?
#
loop_
_entity_poly.entity_id
_entity_poly.type
_entity_poly.pdbx_seq_one_letter_code
_entity_poly.pdbx_strand_id
1 'polypeptide(L)'
;MKKDSTFGPTVIGDLHYFNRNKHPVLVLGHHILNGKEVKLEQPMAVIEKVNIEGKMEYKVKAIVKKKLLFKSRPKPIISNVSEKI
;
A
#
# COMPACT_ATOMS: atom_id res chain seq x y z
N MET A 1 26.81 -4.33 -18.26
CA MET A 1 26.68 -4.44 -16.79
C MET A 1 26.30 -3.07 -16.24
N LYS A 2 25.06 -2.85 -15.82
CA LYS A 2 24.70 -1.67 -15.02
C LYS A 2 24.43 -2.14 -13.60
N LYS A 3 25.26 -1.66 -12.69
CA LYS A 3 25.29 -2.00 -11.27
C LYS A 3 25.05 -0.70 -10.53
N ASP A 4 23.79 -0.39 -10.26
CA ASP A 4 23.37 0.67 -9.35
C ASP A 4 22.33 0.07 -8.40
N SER A 5 22.78 -0.80 -7.50
CA SER A 5 21.94 -1.26 -6.38
C SER A 5 21.95 -0.16 -5.31
N THR A 6 21.15 0.88 -5.52
CA THR A 6 20.81 1.85 -4.48
C THR A 6 20.17 1.11 -3.31
N PHE A 7 20.91 0.99 -2.21
CA PHE A 7 20.53 0.26 -1.01
C PHE A 7 19.56 1.12 -0.18
N GLY A 8 18.36 1.37 -0.71
CA GLY A 8 17.35 2.23 -0.08
C GLY A 8 15.94 1.92 -0.55
N PRO A 9 14.92 2.33 0.23
CA PRO A 9 13.53 2.15 -0.17
C PRO A 9 13.28 2.86 -1.49
N THR A 10 12.75 2.12 -2.47
CA THR A 10 12.34 2.68 -3.76
C THR A 10 10.88 3.11 -3.65
N VAL A 11 10.60 4.36 -4.03
CA VAL A 11 9.22 4.84 -4.14
C VAL A 11 8.57 4.16 -5.35
N ILE A 12 7.49 3.41 -5.11
CA ILE A 12 6.77 2.66 -6.15
C ILE A 12 5.49 3.34 -6.64
N GLY A 13 5.02 4.36 -5.93
CA GLY A 13 3.81 5.10 -6.28
C GLY A 13 3.13 5.77 -5.10
N ASP A 14 1.92 6.28 -5.35
CA ASP A 14 1.18 7.15 -4.43
C ASP A 14 -0.13 6.54 -3.96
N LEU A 15 -0.42 6.68 -2.68
CA LEU A 15 -1.71 6.31 -2.08
C LEU A 15 -2.46 7.59 -1.63
N HIS A 16 -3.56 7.87 -2.30
CA HIS A 16 -4.47 8.96 -1.93
C HIS A 16 -5.67 8.38 -1.16
N TYR A 17 -5.98 8.94 0.01
CA TYR A 17 -7.12 8.51 0.81
C TYR A 17 -8.14 9.63 1.00
N PHE A 18 -9.32 9.47 0.39
CA PHE A 18 -10.39 10.42 0.53
C PHE A 18 -11.27 10.06 1.74
N ASN A 19 -11.07 10.76 2.87
CA ASN A 19 -11.75 10.41 4.14
C ASN A 19 -13.27 10.60 4.11
N ARG A 20 -13.78 11.54 3.30
CA ARG A 20 -15.23 11.82 3.19
C ARG A 20 -16.03 10.63 2.69
N ASN A 21 -15.49 9.87 1.74
CA ASN A 21 -16.15 8.74 1.10
C ASN A 21 -15.44 7.39 1.33
N LYS A 22 -14.37 7.38 2.16
CA LYS A 22 -13.54 6.19 2.45
C LYS A 22 -13.04 5.49 1.19
N HIS A 23 -12.66 6.30 0.19
CA HIS A 23 -12.25 5.84 -1.13
C HIS A 23 -10.73 5.99 -1.28
N PRO A 24 -9.94 4.90 -1.17
CA PRO A 24 -8.52 4.93 -1.46
C PRO A 24 -8.26 4.81 -2.97
N VAL A 25 -7.31 5.59 -3.47
CA VAL A 25 -6.82 5.54 -4.85
C VAL A 25 -5.32 5.29 -4.81
N LEU A 26 -4.87 4.21 -5.44
CA LEU A 26 -3.47 3.82 -5.52
C LEU A 26 -2.98 4.04 -6.96
N VAL A 27 -1.92 4.82 -7.11
CA VAL A 27 -1.26 5.12 -8.38
C VAL A 27 0.07 4.39 -8.41
N LEU A 28 0.27 3.48 -9.37
CA LEU A 28 1.51 2.70 -9.54
C LEU A 28 1.99 2.82 -10.98
N GLY A 29 3.08 3.54 -11.22
CA GLY A 29 3.53 3.87 -12.57
C GLY A 29 2.39 4.52 -13.38
N HIS A 30 1.97 3.86 -14.47
CA HIS A 30 0.86 4.32 -15.34
C HIS A 30 -0.52 3.75 -14.98
N HIS A 31 -0.64 3.06 -13.85
CA HIS A 31 -1.88 2.41 -13.43
C HIS A 31 -2.55 3.17 -12.29
N ILE A 32 -3.86 3.32 -12.38
CA ILE A 32 -4.72 3.78 -11.28
C ILE A 32 -5.61 2.63 -10.81
N LEU A 33 -5.55 2.34 -9.51
CA LEU A 33 -6.40 1.38 -8.83
C LEU A 33 -7.33 2.11 -7.87
N ASN A 34 -8.63 1.95 -8.10
CA ASN A 34 -9.65 2.39 -7.17
C ASN A 34 -9.91 1.27 -6.16
N GLY A 35 -9.81 1.59 -4.88
CA GLY A 35 -10.03 0.65 -3.80
C GLY A 35 -11.21 1.05 -2.91
N LYS A 36 -11.35 0.34 -1.79
CA LYS A 36 -12.28 0.67 -0.72
C LYS A 36 -11.70 0.29 0.65
N GLU A 37 -12.07 1.02 1.68
CA GLU A 37 -11.83 0.57 3.05
C GLU A 37 -12.79 -0.57 3.42
N VAL A 38 -12.26 -1.65 3.98
CA VAL A 38 -13.03 -2.83 4.40
C VAL A 38 -12.67 -3.17 5.84
N LYS A 39 -13.68 -3.32 6.70
CA LYS A 39 -13.50 -3.87 8.05
C LYS A 39 -13.22 -5.37 7.93
N LEU A 40 -12.22 -5.85 8.66
CA LEU A 40 -11.94 -7.27 8.74
C LEU A 40 -12.94 -7.93 9.68
N GLU A 41 -13.56 -9.02 9.24
CA GLU A 41 -14.44 -9.85 10.09
C GLU A 41 -13.65 -10.46 11.25
N GLN A 42 -12.42 -10.90 10.95
CA GLN A 42 -11.45 -11.38 11.93
C GLN A 42 -10.24 -10.43 11.95
N PRO A 43 -10.07 -9.61 13.00
CA PRO A 43 -8.89 -8.76 13.16
C PRO A 43 -7.60 -9.59 13.20
N MET A 44 -6.53 -9.05 12.63
CA MET A 44 -5.23 -9.74 12.55
C MET A 44 -4.23 -9.10 13.51
N ALA A 45 -3.51 -9.90 14.29
CA ALA A 45 -2.40 -9.43 15.11
C ALA A 45 -1.11 -9.33 14.26
N VAL A 46 -0.41 -8.20 14.36
CA VAL A 46 0.95 -8.04 13.84
C VAL A 46 1.90 -8.43 14.96
N ILE A 47 2.71 -9.45 14.71
CA ILE A 47 3.63 -10.01 15.70
C ILE A 47 5.05 -9.88 15.14
N GLU A 48 5.95 -9.32 15.95
CA GLU A 48 7.37 -9.26 15.66
C GLU A 48 8.09 -10.37 16.43
N LYS A 49 8.87 -11.18 15.71
CA LYS A 49 9.78 -12.14 16.31
C LYS A 49 11.02 -11.39 16.81
N VAL A 50 11.32 -11.52 18.09
CA VAL A 50 12.48 -10.87 18.73
C VAL A 50 13.37 -11.96 19.33
N ASN A 51 14.68 -11.78 19.20
CA ASN A 51 15.65 -12.61 19.92
C ASN A 51 16.24 -11.76 21.04
N ILE A 52 15.90 -12.08 22.28
CA ILE A 52 16.41 -11.40 23.47
C ILE A 52 17.30 -12.39 24.19
N GLU A 53 18.60 -12.11 24.22
CA GLU A 53 19.59 -12.92 24.96
C GLU A 53 19.58 -14.42 24.59
N GLY A 54 19.35 -14.73 23.30
CA GLY A 54 19.30 -16.12 22.82
C GLY A 54 17.94 -16.81 23.02
N LYS A 55 16.96 -16.15 23.64
CA LYS A 55 15.58 -16.62 23.76
C LYS A 55 14.71 -16.00 22.67
N MET A 56 13.88 -16.85 22.07
CA MET A 56 12.94 -16.45 21.03
C MET A 56 11.63 -16.00 21.67
N GLU A 57 11.28 -14.74 21.48
CA GLU A 57 10.05 -14.13 21.95
C GLU A 57 9.24 -13.54 20.80
N TYR A 58 7.94 -13.37 21.03
CA TYR A 58 7.01 -12.80 20.06
C TYR A 58 6.30 -11.59 20.67
N LYS A 59 6.61 -10.41 20.15
CA LYS A 59 6.02 -9.15 20.61
C LYS A 59 4.85 -8.75 19.72
N VAL A 60 3.69 -8.53 20.32
CA VAL A 60 2.53 -7.97 19.60
C VAL A 60 2.76 -6.49 19.33
N LYS A 61 2.75 -6.08 18.06
CA LYS A 61 2.97 -4.69 17.60
C LYS A 61 1.67 -3.92 17.38
N ALA A 62 0.69 -4.57 16.76
CA ALA A 62 -0.55 -3.91 16.36
C ALA A 62 -1.67 -4.93 16.14
N ILE A 63 -2.91 -4.44 16.10
CA ILE A 63 -4.08 -5.21 15.67
C ILE A 63 -4.69 -4.51 14.45
N VAL A 64 -4.64 -5.17 13.30
CA VAL A 64 -5.26 -4.69 12.05
C VAL A 64 -6.74 -5.03 12.08
N LYS A 65 -7.59 -4.00 12.14
CA LYS A 65 -9.06 -4.15 12.13
C LYS A 65 -9.70 -3.83 10.77
N LYS A 66 -8.94 -3.17 9.88
CA LYS A 66 -9.40 -2.70 8.58
C LYS A 66 -8.29 -2.84 7.55
N LYS A 67 -8.66 -2.99 6.28
CA LYS A 67 -7.73 -2.99 5.13
C LYS A 67 -8.23 -2.09 4.02
N LEU A 68 -7.31 -1.57 3.21
CA LEU A 68 -7.62 -0.98 1.92
C LEU A 68 -7.58 -2.08 0.87
N LEU A 69 -8.70 -2.35 0.20
CA LEU A 69 -8.83 -3.41 -0.78
C LEU A 69 -8.90 -2.84 -2.19
N PHE A 70 -7.91 -3.18 -3.02
CA PHE A 70 -7.88 -2.90 -4.45
C PHE A 70 -8.13 -4.21 -5.22
N LYS A 71 -9.39 -4.48 -5.56
CA LYS A 71 -9.79 -5.74 -6.24
C LYS A 71 -10.15 -5.56 -7.72
N SER A 72 -10.27 -4.32 -8.17
CA SER A 72 -10.65 -3.99 -9.55
C SER A 72 -9.42 -3.95 -10.45
N ARG A 73 -9.60 -4.26 -11.74
CA ARG A 73 -8.53 -4.20 -12.74
C ARG A 73 -7.88 -2.81 -12.76
N PRO A 74 -6.54 -2.72 -12.78
CA PRO A 74 -5.84 -1.44 -12.92
C PRO A 74 -6.28 -0.74 -14.21
N LYS A 75 -6.66 0.53 -14.10
CA LYS A 75 -7.03 1.34 -15.26
C LYS A 75 -5.78 2.12 -15.74
N PRO A 76 -5.62 2.34 -17.04
CA PRO A 76 -4.59 3.26 -17.53
C PRO A 76 -4.92 4.69 -17.09
N ILE A 77 -3.90 5.50 -16.86
CA ILE A 77 -4.06 6.95 -16.66
C ILE A 77 -4.21 7.59 -18.03
N ILE A 78 -5.39 8.14 -18.31
CA ILE A 78 -5.66 8.86 -19.56
C ILE A 78 -5.39 10.34 -19.31
N SER A 79 -4.29 10.86 -19.84
CA SER A 79 -4.06 12.29 -19.93
C SER A 79 -4.71 12.83 -21.21
N ASN A 80 -5.83 13.55 -21.10
CA ASN A 80 -6.24 14.43 -22.19
C ASN A 80 -5.34 15.66 -22.09
N VAL A 81 -4.25 15.67 -22.85
CA VAL A 81 -3.45 16.88 -23.05
C VAL A 81 -4.17 17.64 -24.15
N SER A 82 -4.99 18.62 -23.79
CA SER A 82 -5.54 19.55 -24.77
C SER A 82 -4.38 20.19 -25.50
N GLU A 83 -4.32 20.01 -26.83
CA GLU A 83 -3.33 20.67 -27.66
C GLU A 83 -3.46 22.18 -27.43
N LYS A 84 -2.34 22.82 -27.05
CA LYS A 84 -2.26 24.27 -26.98
C LYS A 84 -2.57 24.82 -28.37
N ILE A 85 -3.63 25.62 -28.46
CA ILE A 85 -3.89 26.55 -29.56
C ILE A 85 -2.79 27.62 -29.53
#